data_AF-A0A7J0EUE2-F1
#
_entry.id   AF-A0A7J0EUE2-F1
#
_cell.length_a   1.000
_cell.length_b   1.000
_cell.length_c   1.000
_cell.angle_alpha   90.00
_cell.angle_beta   90.00
_cell.angle_gamma   90.00
#
_symmetry.space_group_name_H-M   'P 1'
#
loop_
_entity.id
_entity.type
_entity.pdbx_description
1 polymer ?
#
loop_
_entity_poly.entity_id
_entity_poly.type
_entity_poly.pdbx_seq_one_letter_code
_entity_poly.pdbx_strand_id
1 'polypeptide(L)' 'MWKRTGGGGVGRDEVAAAVQRIVVGNEAEEMRRRARALKDKAKKAVEEGGSSCSDLNRLIQEIEFISGLR' A
#
# COMPACT_ATOMS: atom_id res chain seq x y z
N MET A 1 5.87 12.82 -10.95
CA MET A 1 6.46 13.02 -12.29
C MET A 1 7.28 11.79 -12.63
N TRP A 2 6.83 10.93 -13.56
CA TRP A 2 7.59 9.73 -13.91
C TRP A 2 8.83 10.15 -14.70
N LYS A 3 10.02 9.84 -14.19
CA LYS A 3 11.26 10.10 -14.93
C LYS A 3 11.41 9.03 -16.00
N ARG A 4 11.51 9.45 -17.26
CA ARG A 4 11.94 8.57 -18.37
C ARG A 4 13.43 8.28 -18.17
N THR A 5 13.76 7.16 -17.54
CA THR A 5 15.12 6.62 -17.56
C THR A 5 15.47 6.24 -19.00
N GLY A 6 16.64 6.67 -19.48
CA GLY A 6 17.08 6.45 -20.86
C GLY A 6 17.22 4.97 -21.19
N GLY A 7 16.68 4.58 -22.35
CA GLY A 7 17.02 3.35 -23.08
C GLY A 7 16.92 2.04 -22.31
N GLY A 8 15.72 1.67 -21.86
CA GLY A 8 15.47 0.38 -21.19
C GLY A 8 14.06 0.28 -20.62
N GLY A 9 13.05 0.65 -21.43
CA GLY A 9 11.65 0.55 -21.02
C GLY A 9 11.12 -0.87 -21.21
N VAL A 10 10.12 -1.25 -20.41
CA VAL A 10 9.35 -2.48 -20.61
C VAL A 10 8.62 -2.38 -21.95
N GLY A 11 8.75 -3.40 -22.81
CA GLY A 11 8.08 -3.43 -24.10
C GLY A 11 6.56 -3.41 -23.96
N ARG A 12 5.85 -2.83 -24.93
CA ARG A 12 4.37 -2.77 -24.90
C ARG A 12 3.73 -4.16 -24.76
N ASP A 13 4.36 -5.18 -25.34
CA ASP A 13 3.85 -6.55 -25.34
C ASP A 13 4.00 -7.19 -23.94
N GLU A 14 5.08 -6.89 -23.23
CA GLU A 14 5.27 -7.30 -21.83
C GLU A 14 4.26 -6.60 -20.91
N VAL A 15 4.00 -5.31 -21.14
CA VAL A 15 2.94 -4.57 -20.43
C VAL A 15 1.58 -5.19 -20.70
N ALA A 16 1.26 -5.49 -21.96
CA ALA A 16 0.00 -6.11 -22.35
C ALA A 16 -0.19 -7.49 -21.69
N ALA A 17 0.86 -8.32 -21.66
CA ALA A 17 0.83 -9.62 -20.99
C ALA A 17 0.62 -9.49 -19.47
N ALA A 18 1.29 -8.53 -18.82
CA ALA A 18 1.11 -8.27 -17.39
C ALA A 18 -0.32 -7.80 -17.08
N VAL A 19 -0.88 -6.90 -17.90
CA VAL A 19 -2.27 -6.45 -17.77
C VAL A 19 -3.22 -7.64 -17.95
N GLN A 20 -3.02 -8.47 -18.98
CA GLN A 20 -3.86 -9.63 -19.23
C GLN A 20 -3.85 -10.61 -18.05
N ARG A 21 -2.67 -10.88 -17.47
CA ARG A 21 -2.52 -11.76 -16.29
C ARG A 21 -3.34 -11.28 -15.08
N ILE A 22 -3.42 -9.97 -14.86
CA ILE A 22 -4.11 -9.38 -13.70
C ILE A 22 -5.61 -9.17 -13.95
N VAL A 23 -6.03 -9.03 -15.21
CA VAL A 23 -7.44 -8.76 -15.57
C VAL A 23 -8.21 -10.05 -15.86
N VAL A 24 -7.69 -10.94 -16.71
CA VAL A 24 -8.40 -12.15 -17.17
C VAL A 24 -7.59 -13.45 -17.05
N GLY A 25 -6.32 -13.39 -16.66
CA GLY A 25 -5.48 -14.57 -16.50
C GLY A 25 -5.94 -15.49 -15.37
N ASN A 26 -5.45 -16.73 -15.37
CA ASN A 26 -5.86 -17.76 -14.40
C ASN A 26 -5.67 -17.35 -12.92
N GLU A 27 -4.68 -16.51 -12.63
CA GLU A 27 -4.39 -16.03 -11.27
C GLU A 27 -5.08 -14.69 -10.93
N ALA A 28 -5.78 -14.08 -11.89
CA ALA A 28 -6.29 -12.72 -11.79
C ALA A 28 -7.22 -12.52 -10.59
N GLU A 29 -8.13 -13.48 -10.35
CA GLU A 29 -9.07 -13.42 -9.24
C GLU A 29 -8.37 -13.48 -7.89
N GLU A 30 -7.42 -14.39 -7.72
CA GLU A 30 -6.66 -14.55 -6.48
C GLU A 30 -5.83 -13.30 -6.17
N MET A 31 -5.15 -12.75 -7.20
CA MET A 31 -4.40 -11.51 -7.07
C MET A 31 -5.30 -10.35 -6.63
N ARG A 32 -6.49 -10.20 -7.25
CA ARG A 32 -7.45 -9.16 -6.85
C ARG A 32 -8.00 -9.39 -5.44
N ARG A 33 -8.27 -10.64 -5.05
CA ARG A 33 -8.74 -10.99 -3.70
C ARG A 33 -7.72 -10.56 -2.64
N ARG A 34 -6.44 -10.88 -2.85
CA ARG A 34 -5.35 -10.46 -1.95
C ARG A 34 -5.22 -8.94 -1.87
N ALA A 35 -5.26 -8.26 -3.01
CA ALA A 35 -5.21 -6.81 -3.05
C ALA A 35 -6.37 -6.15 -2.29
N ARG A 36 -7.60 -6.67 -2.41
CA ARG A 36 -8.76 -6.21 -1.64
C ARG A 36 -8.61 -6.46 -0.15
N ALA A 37 -8.16 -7.66 0.24
CA ALA A 37 -7.91 -7.98 1.66
C ALA A 37 -6.85 -7.06 2.29
N LEU A 38 -5.78 -6.74 1.55
CA LEU A 38 -4.76 -5.78 1.99
C LEU A 38 -5.33 -4.36 2.09
N LYS A 39 -6.13 -3.92 1.11
CA LYS A 39 -6.84 -2.63 1.17
C LYS A 39 -7.70 -2.52 2.43
N ASP A 40 -8.48 -3.54 2.74
CA ASP A 40 -9.37 -3.52 3.91
C ASP A 40 -8.58 -3.51 5.22
N LYS A 41 -7.50 -4.30 5.31
CA LYS A 41 -6.58 -4.28 6.46
C LYS A 41 -5.92 -2.91 6.64
N ALA A 42 -5.43 -2.32 5.55
CA ALA A 42 -4.80 -1.00 5.59
C ALA A 42 -5.80 0.07 6.04
N LYS A 43 -7.04 0.04 5.55
CA LYS A 43 -8.11 0.94 5.99
C LYS A 43 -8.39 0.80 7.50
N LYS A 44 -8.51 -0.44 7.99
CA LYS A 44 -8.74 -0.73 9.42
C LYS A 44 -7.56 -0.34 10.32
N ALA A 45 -6.33 -0.41 9.81
CA ALA A 45 -5.17 -0.03 10.61
C ALA A 45 -5.10 1.48 10.86
N VAL A 46 -5.60 2.30 9.93
CA VAL A 46 -5.51 3.77 10.00
C VAL A 46 -6.77 4.48 10.49
N GLU A 47 -7.92 3.79 10.55
CA GLU A 47 -9.15 4.35 11.12
C GLU A 47 -9.04 4.58 12.64
N GLU A 48 -9.97 5.34 13.21
CA GLU A 48 -9.99 5.61 14.65
C GLU A 48 -10.13 4.30 15.45
N GLY A 49 -9.26 4.10 16.44
CA GLY A 49 -9.13 2.83 17.17
C GLY A 49 -8.36 1.73 16.41
N GLY A 50 -7.91 2.00 15.19
CA GLY A 50 -7.04 1.13 14.40
C GLY A 50 -5.59 1.14 14.89
N SER A 51 -4.87 0.05 14.62
CA SER A 51 -3.53 -0.17 15.19
C SER A 51 -2.52 0.93 14.85
N SER A 52 -2.42 1.34 13.59
CA SER A 52 -1.48 2.40 13.18
C SER A 52 -1.87 3.77 13.74
N CYS A 53 -3.19 4.04 13.87
CA CYS A 53 -3.67 5.25 14.54
C CYS A 53 -3.29 5.25 16.03
N SER A 54 -3.55 4.14 16.74
CA SER A 54 -3.20 3.98 18.15
C SER A 54 -1.70 4.03 18.41
N ASP A 55 -0.89 3.38 17.56
CA ASP A 55 0.57 3.39 17.69
C ASP A 55 1.16 4.79 17.49
N LEU A 56 0.66 5.54 16.51
CA LEU A 56 1.07 6.93 16.31
C LEU A 56 0.67 7.82 17.48
N ASN A 57 -0.55 7.65 18.01
CA ASN A 57 -1.01 8.39 19.18
C ASN A 57 -0.13 8.09 20.41
N ARG A 58 0.24 6.82 20.61
CA ARG A 58 1.15 6.41 21.68
C ARG A 58 2.54 7.06 21.54
N LEU A 59 3.08 7.09 20.33
CA LEU A 59 4.36 7.76 20.05
C LEU A 59 4.29 9.26 20.37
N ILE A 60 3.21 9.96 19.98
CA ILE A 60 3.03 11.38 20.29
C ILE A 60 3.03 11.60 21.80
N GLN A 61 2.28 10.80 22.56
CA GLN A 61 2.24 10.89 24.02
C GLN A 61 3.61 10.67 24.67
N GLU A 62 4.41 9.73 24.14
CA GLU A 62 5.77 9.50 24.60
C GLU A 62 6.68 10.71 24.34
N ILE A 63 6.57 11.33 23.17
CA ILE A 63 7.33 12.54 22.83
C ILE A 63 6.93 13.72 23.73
N GLU A 64 5.63 13.93 23.96
CA GLU A 64 5.14 14.97 24.87
C GLU A 64 5.67 14.80 26.30
N PHE A 65 5.68 13.55 26.78
CA PHE A 65 6.22 13.19 28.08
C PHE A 65 7.73 13.46 28.17
N ILE A 66 8.51 13.06 27.16
CA ILE A 66 9.96 13.31 27.13
C ILE A 66 10.28 14.80 27.02
N SER A 67 9.45 15.56 26.30
CA SER A 67 9.68 16.98 26.04
C SER A 67 9.26 17.90 27.20
N GLY A 68 8.65 17.35 28.27
CA GLY A 68 8.10 18.14 29.38
C GLY A 68 6.94 19.03 28.95
N LEU A 69 6.29 18.72 27.82
CA LEU A 69 5.03 19.37 27.39
C LEU A 69 3.83 18.83 28.19
N ARG A 70 4.08 17.85 29.06
CA ARG A 70 3.19 17.35 30.10
C ARG A 70 3.97 17.08 31.37
#